data_AF-A0A822HEE8-F1
#
_entry.id   AF-A0A822HEE8-F1
#
_cell.length_a   1.000
_cell.length_b   1.000
_cell.length_c   1.000
_cell.angle_alpha   90.00
_cell.angle_beta   90.00
_cell.angle_gamma   90.00
#
_symmetry.space_group_name_H-M   'P 1'
#
loop_
_entity.id
_entity.type
_entity.pdbx_description
1 polymer ?
#
loop_
_entity_poly.entity_id
_entity_poly.type
_entity_poly.pdbx_seq_one_letter_code
_entity_poly.pdbx_strand_id
1 'polypeptide(L)' 'MASVQQQLAIQNAQELLQKLSDKCFKACVQKPGSTLSSSEQKCISQCSDRYMEAWNIVSRAYAERIKRETNRH' A
#
# COMPACT_ATOMS: atom_id res chain seq x y z
N MET A 1 0.38 -11.90 -25.21
CA MET A 1 1.31 -11.32 -24.23
C MET A 1 0.71 -10.21 -23.36
N ALA A 2 -0.34 -9.49 -23.79
CA ALA A 2 -0.98 -8.45 -22.96
C ALA A 2 -1.71 -8.97 -21.71
N SER A 3 -2.27 -10.19 -21.75
CA SER A 3 -3.01 -10.78 -20.63
C SER A 3 -2.14 -11.04 -19.40
N VAL A 4 -0.89 -11.47 -19.59
CA VAL A 4 0.04 -11.76 -18.49
C VAL A 4 0.44 -10.48 -17.74
N GLN A 5 0.74 -9.40 -18.46
CA GLN A 5 1.06 -8.11 -17.85
C GLN A 5 -0.11 -7.53 -17.05
N GLN A 6 -1.33 -7.65 -17.57
CA GLN A 6 -2.54 -7.21 -16.87
C GLN A 6 -2.79 -8.02 -15.59
N GLN A 7 -2.57 -9.34 -15.63
CA GLN A 7 -2.67 -10.21 -14.45
C GLN A 7 -1.65 -9.84 -13.38
N LEU A 8 -0.41 -9.54 -13.76
CA LEU A 8 0.63 -9.08 -12.83
C LEU A 8 0.26 -7.74 -12.17
N ALA A 9 -0.29 -6.79 -12.94
CA ALA A 9 -0.74 -5.51 -12.38
C ALA A 9 -1.86 -5.69 -11.35
N ILE A 10 -2.81 -6.59 -11.62
CA ILE A 10 -3.90 -6.92 -10.69
C ILE A 10 -3.34 -7.57 -9.42
N GLN A 11 -2.42 -8.54 -9.55
CA GLN A 11 -1.80 -9.20 -8.39
C GLN A 11 -1.03 -8.22 -7.50
N ASN A 12 -0.25 -7.31 -8.10
CA ASN A 12 0.47 -6.29 -7.35
C ASN A 12 -0.49 -5.34 -6.61
N ALA A 13 -1.60 -4.95 -7.24
CA ALA A 13 -2.63 -4.13 -6.61
C ALA A 13 -3.30 -4.88 -5.44
N GLN A 14 -3.60 -6.16 -5.60
CA GLN A 14 -4.14 -7.00 -4.53
C GLN A 14 -3.18 -7.12 -3.35
N GLU A 15 -1.89 -7.34 -3.60
CA GLU A 15 -0.88 -7.39 -2.54
C GLU A 15 -0.78 -6.05 -1.80
N LEU A 16 -0.84 -4.93 -2.53
CA LEU A 16 -0.84 -3.60 -1.94
C LEU A 16 -2.05 -3.40 -1.02
N LEU A 17 -3.25 -3.78 -1.48
CA LEU A 17 -4.47 -3.70 -0.70
C LEU A 17 -4.40 -4.58 0.56
N GLN A 18 -3.92 -5.81 0.45
CA GLN A 18 -3.76 -6.71 1.58
C GLN A 18 -2.82 -6.12 2.64
N LYS A 19 -1.66 -5.60 2.22
CA LYS A 19 -0.71 -4.96 3.14
C LYS A 19 -1.29 -3.71 3.79
N LEU A 20 -1.98 -2.87 3.01
CA LEU A 20 -2.64 -1.68 3.54
C LEU A 20 -3.67 -2.06 4.60
N SER A 21 -4.54 -3.02 4.30
CA SER A 21 -5.54 -3.53 5.23
C SER A 21 -4.91 -4.05 6.51
N ASP A 22 -3.90 -4.91 6.43
CA ASP A 22 -3.23 -5.48 7.60
C ASP A 22 -2.56 -4.41 8.47
N LYS A 23 -1.86 -3.45 7.84
CA LYS A 23 -1.15 -2.38 8.55
C LYS A 23 -2.11 -1.43 9.23
N CYS A 24 -3.15 -0.97 8.52
CA CYS A 24 -4.09 -0.01 9.06
C CYS A 24 -5.03 -0.63 10.07
N PHE A 25 -5.45 -1.89 9.90
CA PHE A 25 -6.21 -2.60 10.92
C PHE A 25 -5.40 -2.71 12.22
N LYS A 26 -4.15 -3.18 12.15
CA LYS A 26 -3.28 -3.30 13.33
C LYS A 26 -3.01 -1.96 14.02
N ALA A 27 -2.90 -0.88 13.26
CA ALA A 27 -2.67 0.45 13.81
C ALA A 27 -3.92 1.04 14.48
N CYS A 28 -5.09 0.86 13.87
CA CYS A 28 -6.30 1.59 14.24
C CYS A 28 -7.28 0.80 15.11
N VAL A 29 -7.32 -0.52 15.01
CA VAL A 29 -8.30 -1.37 15.71
C VAL A 29 -7.64 -1.99 16.95
N GLN A 30 -7.81 -1.34 18.09
CA GLN A 30 -7.22 -1.76 19.37
C GLN A 30 -8.08 -2.79 20.11
N LYS A 31 -9.41 -2.76 19.89
CA LYS A 31 -10.38 -3.66 20.51
C LYS A 31 -11.30 -4.22 19.42
N PRO A 32 -10.94 -5.36 18.80
CA PRO A 32 -11.72 -5.92 17.72
C PRO A 32 -13.17 -6.20 18.16
N GLY A 33 -14.12 -5.74 17.34
CA GLY A 33 -15.56 -5.97 17.52
C GLY A 33 -16.21 -6.39 16.21
N SER A 34 -17.53 -6.61 16.25
CA SER A 34 -18.32 -6.92 15.05
C SER A 34 -18.54 -5.71 14.14
N THR A 35 -18.29 -4.50 14.64
CA THR A 35 -18.39 -3.25 13.90
C THR A 35 -17.19 -2.36 14.22
N LEU A 36 -16.84 -1.49 13.25
CA LEU A 36 -15.87 -0.43 13.47
C LEU A 36 -16.56 0.76 14.12
N SER A 37 -15.99 1.24 15.22
CA SER A 37 -16.38 2.52 15.81
C SER A 37 -16.05 3.69 14.89
N SER A 38 -16.68 4.85 15.11
CA SER A 38 -16.43 6.05 14.28
C SER A 38 -14.98 6.52 14.33
N SER A 39 -14.29 6.35 15.46
CA SER A 39 -12.88 6.69 15.61
C SER A 39 -11.98 5.70 14.85
N GLU A 40 -12.29 4.41 14.86
CA GLU A 40 -11.56 3.40 14.07
C GLU A 40 -11.73 3.63 12.57
N GLN A 41 -12.95 3.91 12.11
CA GLN A 41 -13.22 4.27 10.71
C GLN A 41 -12.41 5.50 10.27
N LYS A 42 -12.43 6.57 11.08
CA LYS A 42 -11.64 7.79 10.82
C LYS A 42 -10.14 7.49 10.79
N CYS A 43 -9.64 6.71 11.74
CA CYS A 43 -8.23 6.31 11.78
C CYS A 43 -7.85 5.51 10.54
N ILE A 44 -8.66 4.52 10.13
CA ILE A 44 -8.38 3.70 8.94
C ILE A 44 -8.34 4.55 7.68
N SER A 45 -9.27 5.49 7.50
CA SER A 45 -9.24 6.43 6.37
C SER A 45 -7.92 7.19 6.32
N GLN A 46 -7.54 7.83 7.44
CA GLN A 46 -6.29 8.59 7.53
C GLN A 46 -5.05 7.71 7.36
N CYS A 47 -5.06 6.50 7.91
CA CYS A 47 -3.96 5.55 7.77
C CYS A 47 -3.78 5.13 6.31
N SER A 48 -4.87 4.85 5.61
CA SER A 48 -4.87 4.43 4.21
C SER A 48 -4.29 5.53 3.31
N ASP A 49 -4.73 6.77 3.52
CA ASP A 49 -4.21 7.95 2.78
C ASP A 49 -2.69 8.10 2.98
N ARG A 50 -2.24 8.07 4.25
CA ARG A 50 -0.82 8.21 4.59
C ARG A 50 0.02 7.03 4.08
N TYR A 51 -0.53 5.82 4.11
CA TYR A 51 0.17 4.64 3.60
C TYR A 51 0.39 4.74 2.09
N MET A 52 -0.62 5.16 1.34
CA MET A 52 -0.51 5.37 -0.11
C MET A 52 0.47 6.49 -0.45
N GLU A 53 0.45 7.59 0.30
CA GLU A 53 1.43 8.68 0.15
C GLU A 53 2.87 8.17 0.37
N ALA A 54 3.11 7.46 1.48
CA ALA A 54 4.40 6.88 1.79
C ALA A 54 4.85 5.88 0.71
N TRP A 55 3.94 5.02 0.24
CA TRP A 55 4.22 4.08 -0.83
C TRP A 55 4.64 4.79 -2.12
N ASN A 56 3.97 5.87 -2.51
CA ASN A 56 4.33 6.67 -3.69
C ASN A 56 5.70 7.34 -3.56
N ILE A 57 6.05 7.85 -2.37
CA ILE A 57 7.36 8.45 -2.11
C ILE A 57 8.46 7.40 -2.22
N VAL A 58 8.31 6.27 -1.52
CA VAL A 58 9.29 5.18 -1.53
C VAL A 58 9.45 4.59 -2.93
N SER A 59 8.35 4.39 -3.65
CA SER A 59 8.37 3.83 -5.01
C SER A 59 9.14 4.73 -5.98
N ARG A 60 8.93 6.05 -5.90
CA ARG A 60 9.69 7.03 -6.71
C ARG A 60 11.17 7.01 -6.38
N ALA A 61 11.52 7.12 -5.10
CA ALA A 61 12.92 7.11 -4.66
C ALA A 61 13.64 5.81 -5.06
N TYR A 62 12.96 4.68 -4.93
CA TYR A 62 13.49 3.37 -5.34
C TYR A 62 13.70 3.27 -6.85
N ALA A 63 12.72 3.72 -7.65
CA ALA A 63 12.83 3.73 -9.10
C ALA A 63 13.97 4.64 -9.60
N GLU A 64 14.12 5.82 -8.98
CA GLU A 64 15.25 6.73 -9.27
C GLU A 64 16.60 6.08 -8.94
N ARG A 65 16.70 5.37 -7.82
CA ARG A 65 17.91 4.63 -7.45
C ARG A 65 18.23 3.55 -8.48
N ILE A 66 17.26 2.72 -8.87
CA ILE A 66 17.47 1.68 -9.89
C ILE A 66 18.02 2.29 -11.18
N LYS A 67 17.39 3.35 -11.70
CA LYS A 67 17.85 4.03 -12.92
C LYS A 67 19.31 4.48 -12.82
N ARG A 68 19.72 5.03 -11.67
CA ARG A 68 21.11 5.45 -11.45
C ARG A 68 22.09 4.28 -11.46
N GLU A 69 21.75 3.15 -10.84
CA GLU A 69 22.61 1.97 -10.83
C GLU A 69 22.66 1.25 -12.18
N THR A 70 21.56 1.24 -12.94
CA THR A 70 21.53 0.72 -14.31
C THR A 70 22.43 1.52 -15.25
N ASN A 71 22.43 2.86 -15.13
CA ASN A 71 23.26 3.73 -15.99
C ASN A 71 24.77 3.74 -15.64
N ARG A 72 25.17 3.11 -14.52
CA ARG A 72 26.58 2.96 -14.14
C ARG A 72 27.26 1.77 -14.82
N HIS A 73 26.50 0.91 -15.49
CA HIS A 73 26.97 -0.20 -16.31
C HIS A 73 26.77 0.15 -17.78
#